data_AF-A0A484LBI7-F1
#
_entry.id   AF-A0A484LBI7-F1
#
_cell.length_a   1.000
_cell.length_b   1.000
_cell.length_c   1.000
_cell.angle_alpha   90.00
_cell.angle_beta   90.00
_cell.angle_gamma   90.00
#
_symmetry.space_group_name_H-M   'P 1'
#
loop_
_entity.id
_entity.type
_entity.pdbx_description
1 polymer ?
#
loop_
_entity_poly.entity_id
_entity_poly.type
_entity_poly.pdbx_seq_one_letter_code
_entity_poly.pdbx_strand_id
1 'polypeptide(L)'
;MLNTSNNLSNEELLASNAALKAQVEYLAKQVAQLTKLKMSMVNTPEESEDDEEVHPEANSSNTTREESHERGATDFKVDIPTFEGKNDPDDFLEWLETVERVFDFKDVPAEKKVKIVALKFRK
;
A
#
# COMPACT_ATOMS: atom_id res chain seq x y z
N MET A 1 -44.30 38.92 1.39
CA MET A 1 -43.17 37.98 1.59
C MET A 1 -41.96 38.83 1.94
N LEU A 2 -41.40 38.73 3.15
CA LEU A 2 -40.26 39.55 3.59
C LEU A 2 -38.99 38.71 3.45
N ASN A 3 -38.08 39.18 2.59
CA ASN A 3 -36.78 38.58 2.41
C ASN A 3 -35.80 39.29 3.35
N THR A 4 -35.67 38.77 4.57
CA THR A 4 -34.70 39.30 5.55
C THR A 4 -33.33 38.80 5.15
N SER A 5 -32.58 39.62 4.41
CA SER A 5 -31.15 39.38 4.20
C SER A 5 -30.43 39.61 5.54
N ASN A 6 -30.18 38.53 6.27
CA ASN A 6 -29.40 38.54 7.51
C ASN A 6 -27.98 39.05 7.20
N ASN A 7 -27.71 40.30 7.55
CA ASN A 7 -26.35 40.81 7.64
C ASN A 7 -25.78 40.35 8.98
N LEU A 8 -24.80 39.46 8.92
CA LEU A 8 -24.06 38.98 10.09
C LEU A 8 -23.38 40.18 10.76
N SER A 9 -23.61 40.38 12.05
CA SER A 9 -23.01 41.48 12.82
C SER A 9 -21.48 41.39 12.80
N ASN A 10 -20.78 42.52 12.90
CA ASN A 10 -19.31 42.54 13.00
C ASN A 10 -18.77 41.66 14.14
N GLU A 11 -19.55 41.52 15.23
CA GLU A 11 -19.21 40.67 16.36
C GLU A 11 -19.32 39.16 16.02
N GLU A 12 -20.37 38.78 15.30
CA GLU A 12 -20.56 37.41 14.81
C GLU A 12 -19.50 37.04 13.77
N LEU A 13 -19.10 37.99 12.92
CA LEU A 13 -18.00 37.82 11.97
C LEU A 13 -16.66 37.63 12.70
N LEU A 14 -16.43 38.36 13.79
CA LEU A 14 -15.22 38.22 14.61
C LEU A 14 -15.18 36.84 15.28
N ALA A 15 -16.30 36.39 15.84
CA ALA A 15 -16.43 35.07 16.45
C ALA A 15 -16.24 33.94 15.42
N SER A 16 -16.83 34.07 14.24
CA SER A 16 -16.66 33.11 13.14
C SER A 16 -15.20 33.02 12.68
N ASN A 17 -14.51 34.15 12.55
CA ASN A 17 -13.09 34.16 12.20
C ASN A 17 -12.20 33.54 13.30
N ALA A 18 -12.51 33.78 14.57
CA ALA A 18 -11.80 33.16 15.68
C ALA A 18 -11.99 31.64 15.68
N ALA A 19 -13.22 31.16 15.45
CA ALA A 19 -13.52 29.73 15.32
C ALA A 19 -12.79 29.10 14.13
N LEU A 20 -12.77 29.77 12.97
CA LEU A 20 -12.07 29.29 11.78
C LEU A 20 -10.56 29.18 12.02
N LYS A 21 -9.95 30.16 12.68
CA LYS A 21 -8.54 30.11 13.07
C LYS A 21 -8.24 28.92 13.99
N ALA A 22 -9.09 28.67 14.98
CA ALA A 22 -8.93 27.53 15.88
C ALA A 22 -9.04 26.19 15.12
N GLN A 23 -9.94 26.09 14.14
CA GLN A 23 -10.08 24.89 13.30
C GLN A 23 -8.84 24.66 12.42
N VAL A 24 -8.28 25.72 11.83
CA VAL A 24 -7.04 25.64 11.04
C VAL A 24 -5.88 25.18 11.91
N GLU A 25 -5.74 25.72 13.12
CA GLU A 25 -4.69 25.32 14.04
C GLU A 25 -4.83 23.85 14.46
N TYR A 26 -6.06 23.40 14.72
CA TYR A 26 -6.35 21.99 15.01
C TYR A 26 -5.94 21.06 13.86
N LEU A 27 -6.32 21.39 12.62
CA LEU A 27 -5.92 20.63 11.44
C LEU A 27 -4.41 20.61 11.26
N ALA A 28 -3.73 21.75 11.46
CA ALA A 28 -2.27 21.83 11.36
C ALA A 28 -1.59 20.90 12.38
N LYS A 29 -2.11 20.80 13.60
CA LYS A 29 -1.63 19.86 14.62
C LYS A 29 -1.82 18.41 14.20
N GLN A 30 -2.98 18.06 13.64
CA GLN A 30 -3.25 16.71 13.16
C GLN A 30 -2.29 16.30 12.02
N VAL A 31 -2.04 17.21 11.08
CA VAL A 31 -1.09 16.98 9.98
C VAL A 31 0.34 16.79 10.50
N ALA A 32 0.78 17.59 11.47
CA ALA A 32 2.09 17.45 12.08
C ALA A 32 2.25 16.09 12.80
N GLN A 33 1.23 15.65 13.53
CA GLN A 33 1.23 14.35 14.20
C GLN A 33 1.27 13.19 13.22
N LEU A 34 0.45 13.23 12.16
CA LEU A 34 0.45 12.20 11.11
C LEU A 34 1.80 12.14 10.38
N THR A 35 2.41 13.30 10.13
CA THR A 35 3.76 13.38 9.51
C THR A 35 4.81 12.72 10.41
N LYS A 36 4.76 13.00 11.71
CA LYS A 36 5.65 12.38 12.70
C LYS A 36 5.46 10.86 12.77
N LEU A 37 4.21 10.39 12.80
CA LEU A 37 3.89 8.96 12.79
C LEU A 37 4.41 8.27 11.52
N LYS A 38 4.20 8.90 10.36
CA LYS A 38 4.71 8.41 9.08
C LYS A 38 6.23 8.32 9.07
N MET A 39 6.93 9.32 9.58
CA MET A 39 8.40 9.29 9.70
C MET A 39 8.87 8.18 10.65
N SER A 40 8.18 7.95 11.78
CA SER A 40 8.53 6.84 12.68
C SER A 40 8.27 5.45 12.08
N MET A 41 7.32 5.32 11.15
CA MET A 41 7.08 4.07 10.43
C MET A 41 8.09 3.83 9.29
N VAL A 42 8.75 4.88 8.80
CA VAL A 42 9.71 4.81 7.67
C VAL A 42 11.16 4.74 8.15
N ASN A 43 11.46 5.24 9.36
CA ASN A 43 12.79 5.14 9.97
C ASN A 43 12.92 3.84 10.79
N THR A 44 12.92 2.68 10.11
CA THR A 44 13.69 1.54 10.62
C THR A 44 15.17 1.88 10.45
N PRO A 45 15.99 1.95 11.51
CA PRO A 45 17.38 2.35 11.37
C PRO A 45 18.15 1.28 10.58
N GLU A 46 18.52 1.59 9.34
CA GLU A 46 19.79 1.11 8.83
C GLU A 46 20.87 2.01 9.42
N GLU A 47 21.35 1.65 10.61
CA GLU A 47 22.57 2.22 11.17
C GLU A 47 23.77 1.49 10.58
N SER A 48 24.49 2.21 9.73
CA SER A 48 25.88 1.98 9.38
C SER A 48 26.80 2.47 10.49
N GLU A 49 27.71 1.63 10.99
CA GLU A 49 29.17 1.85 11.07
C GLU A 49 29.86 0.98 12.16
N ASP A 50 31.01 0.42 11.75
CA ASP A 50 32.18 -0.12 12.46
C ASP A 50 32.30 -1.57 13.00
N ASP A 51 33.45 -2.14 12.61
CA ASP A 51 34.15 -3.43 12.83
C ASP A 51 33.71 -4.39 13.97
N GLU A 52 33.54 -5.68 13.62
CA GLU A 52 34.42 -6.80 14.04
C GLU A 52 33.88 -8.16 13.52
N GLU A 53 34.80 -9.04 13.15
CA GLU A 53 34.58 -10.35 12.52
C GLU A 53 33.79 -11.33 13.39
N VAL A 54 32.84 -12.10 12.79
CA VAL A 54 32.92 -13.57 12.65
C VAL A 54 31.70 -14.12 11.91
N HIS A 55 31.95 -14.81 10.79
CA HIS A 55 30.99 -15.71 10.15
C HIS A 55 30.68 -16.92 11.05
N PRO A 56 29.43 -17.43 11.02
CA PRO A 56 29.28 -18.75 10.42
C PRO A 56 28.08 -18.85 9.47
N GLU A 57 28.42 -19.29 8.27
CA GLU A 57 27.70 -20.23 7.38
C GLU A 57 26.29 -20.67 7.78
N ALA A 58 25.30 -20.39 6.91
CA ALA A 58 24.55 -21.45 6.22
C ALA A 58 23.52 -20.86 5.22
N ASN A 59 23.73 -21.19 3.94
CA ASN A 59 22.72 -21.41 2.90
C ASN A 59 21.54 -20.44 2.77
N SER A 60 21.55 -19.64 1.70
CA SER A 60 20.95 -20.06 0.43
C SER A 60 20.78 -18.82 -0.46
N SER A 61 21.74 -18.62 -1.36
CA SER A 61 21.59 -17.69 -2.47
C SER A 61 20.34 -18.05 -3.26
N ASN A 62 19.45 -17.07 -3.45
CA ASN A 62 18.99 -16.68 -4.77
C ASN A 62 18.35 -15.29 -4.68
N THR A 63 19.16 -14.31 -5.00
CA THR A 63 18.80 -12.95 -5.34
C THR A 63 18.07 -12.93 -6.69
N THR A 64 16.83 -12.45 -6.71
CA THR A 64 16.30 -11.66 -7.83
C THR A 64 15.54 -10.50 -7.23
N ARG A 65 16.30 -9.43 -6.97
CA ARG A 65 15.82 -8.13 -6.55
C ARG A 65 15.78 -7.21 -7.77
N GLU A 66 14.69 -7.29 -8.52
CA GLU A 66 14.17 -6.27 -9.46
C GLU A 66 12.66 -6.54 -9.49
N GLU A 67 11.72 -5.66 -9.16
CA GLU A 67 11.59 -4.23 -9.41
C GLU A 67 10.84 -3.57 -8.24
N SER A 68 11.31 -2.41 -7.78
CA SER A 68 10.60 -1.56 -6.84
C SER A 68 9.59 -0.68 -7.56
N HIS A 69 8.38 -1.16 -7.81
CA HIS A 69 7.16 -0.36 -8.04
C HIS A 69 6.03 -1.25 -7.50
N GLU A 70 5.44 -1.05 -6.33
CA GLU A 70 4.60 0.08 -5.98
C GLU A 70 4.37 0.05 -4.46
N ARG A 71 5.05 0.94 -3.74
CA ARG A 71 5.04 1.02 -2.27
C ARG A 71 3.74 1.71 -1.81
N GLY A 72 2.59 1.13 -2.14
CA GLY A 72 1.28 1.76 -1.91
C GLY A 72 0.07 0.83 -1.77
N ALA A 73 0.09 -0.41 -2.26
CA ALA A 73 -1.05 -1.31 -2.17
C ALA A 73 -0.79 -2.38 -1.11
N THR A 74 -1.42 -2.21 0.07
CA THR A 74 -1.69 -3.22 1.10
C THR A 74 -0.57 -4.21 1.45
N ASP A 75 -0.23 -4.26 2.73
CA ASP A 75 0.54 -5.32 3.41
C ASP A 75 0.02 -6.77 3.21
N PHE A 76 -1.04 -6.96 2.41
CA PHE A 76 -1.61 -8.24 2.06
C PHE A 76 -0.85 -8.91 0.91
N LYS A 77 0.00 -9.88 1.26
CA LYS A 77 0.74 -10.71 0.30
C LYS A 77 -0.17 -11.78 -0.30
N VAL A 78 -0.76 -11.49 -1.46
CA VAL A 78 -1.45 -12.47 -2.29
C VAL A 78 -0.43 -13.26 -3.12
N ASP A 79 -0.54 -14.58 -3.23
CA ASP A 79 0.23 -15.40 -4.18
C ASP A 79 -0.71 -16.03 -5.22
N ILE A 80 -0.15 -16.41 -6.36
CA ILE A 80 -0.87 -17.09 -7.43
C ILE A 80 -0.90 -18.59 -7.11
N PRO A 81 -2.06 -19.27 -7.16
CA PRO A 81 -2.13 -20.70 -6.88
C PRO A 81 -1.41 -21.55 -7.94
N THR A 82 -0.93 -22.73 -7.57
CA THR A 82 -0.38 -23.73 -8.49
C THR A 82 -1.50 -24.62 -9.04
N PHE A 83 -1.49 -24.89 -10.34
CA PHE A 83 -2.38 -25.89 -10.94
C PHE A 83 -1.79 -27.29 -10.80
N GLU A 84 -2.57 -28.18 -10.20
CA GLU A 84 -2.12 -29.52 -9.81
C GLU A 84 -2.10 -30.53 -10.96
N GLY A 85 -2.48 -30.11 -12.18
CA GLY A 85 -2.44 -30.95 -13.38
C GLY A 85 -3.57 -31.98 -13.46
N LYS A 86 -4.65 -31.79 -12.69
CA LYS A 86 -5.80 -32.69 -12.74
C LYS A 86 -6.50 -32.57 -14.09
N ASN A 87 -6.96 -33.69 -14.63
CA ASN A 87 -7.75 -33.72 -15.87
C ASN A 87 -9.23 -33.44 -15.59
N ASP A 88 -9.49 -32.38 -14.83
CA ASP A 88 -10.83 -31.89 -14.51
C ASP A 88 -10.97 -30.46 -15.05
N PRO A 89 -11.84 -30.24 -16.05
CA PRO A 89 -12.06 -28.91 -16.61
C PRO A 89 -12.56 -27.88 -15.60
N ASP A 90 -13.38 -28.29 -14.63
CA ASP A 90 -13.97 -27.36 -13.66
C ASP A 90 -12.88 -26.85 -12.70
N ASP A 91 -12.01 -27.75 -12.23
CA ASP A 91 -10.83 -27.39 -11.42
C ASP A 91 -9.89 -26.43 -12.18
N PHE A 92 -9.72 -26.62 -13.49
CA PHE A 92 -8.90 -25.69 -14.30
C PHE A 92 -9.54 -24.30 -14.41
N LEU A 93 -10.86 -24.24 -14.59
CA LEU A 93 -11.59 -22.97 -14.68
C LEU A 93 -11.55 -22.20 -13.36
N GLU A 94 -11.79 -22.87 -12.23
CA GLU A 94 -11.71 -22.25 -10.90
C GLU A 94 -10.29 -21.71 -10.61
N TRP A 95 -9.27 -22.50 -10.94
CA TRP A 95 -7.88 -22.07 -10.82
C TRP A 95 -7.59 -20.86 -11.69
N LEU A 96 -7.98 -20.88 -12.97
CA LEU A 96 -7.75 -19.79 -13.91
C LEU A 96 -8.44 -18.50 -13.46
N GLU A 97 -9.69 -18.60 -13.01
CA GLU A 97 -10.46 -17.47 -12.49
C GLU A 97 -9.79 -16.85 -11.25
N THR A 98 -9.19 -17.69 -10.39
CA THR A 98 -8.41 -17.21 -9.24
C THR A 98 -7.13 -16.51 -9.69
N VAL A 99 -6.40 -17.06 -10.66
CA VAL A 99 -5.20 -16.44 -11.23
C VAL A 99 -5.49 -15.06 -11.83
N GLU A 100 -6.59 -14.92 -12.57
CA GLU A 100 -7.02 -13.64 -13.16
C GLU A 100 -7.29 -12.59 -12.08
N ARG A 101 -8.01 -12.95 -11.01
CA ARG A 101 -8.24 -12.06 -9.86
C ARG A 101 -6.94 -11.59 -9.20
N VAL A 102 -5.95 -12.48 -9.07
CA VAL A 102 -4.64 -12.10 -8.50
C VAL A 102 -3.90 -11.12 -9.42
N PHE A 103 -4.02 -11.29 -10.74
CA PHE A 103 -3.42 -10.35 -11.69
C PHE A 103 -4.06 -8.97 -11.65
N ASP A 104 -5.38 -8.91 -11.53
CA ASP A 104 -6.10 -7.64 -11.43
C ASP A 104 -5.83 -6.96 -10.08
N PHE A 105 -5.74 -7.73 -8.99
CA PHE A 105 -5.38 -7.20 -7.67
C PHE A 105 -3.97 -6.60 -7.61
N LYS A 106 -3.03 -7.17 -8.36
CA LYS A 106 -1.61 -6.76 -8.38
C LYS A 106 -1.24 -5.87 -9.57
N ASP A 107 -2.22 -5.48 -10.40
CA ASP A 107 -2.01 -4.71 -11.63
C ASP A 107 -0.88 -5.28 -12.52
N VAL A 108 -0.85 -6.61 -12.70
CA VAL A 108 0.24 -7.28 -13.43
C VAL A 108 0.18 -6.96 -14.94
N PRO A 109 1.28 -6.47 -15.54
CA PRO A 109 1.34 -6.20 -16.98
C PRO A 109 1.05 -7.43 -17.84
N ALA A 110 0.28 -7.25 -18.92
CA ALA A 110 -0.17 -8.34 -19.79
C ALA A 110 0.99 -9.19 -20.36
N GLU A 111 2.13 -8.55 -20.66
CA GLU A 111 3.33 -9.20 -21.19
C GLU A 111 4.07 -10.09 -20.17
N LYS A 112 3.79 -9.93 -18.88
CA LYS A 112 4.31 -10.78 -17.80
C LYS A 112 3.36 -11.93 -17.43
N LYS A 113 2.04 -11.78 -17.64
CA LYS A 113 1.01 -12.76 -17.21
C LYS A 113 1.31 -14.19 -17.68
N VAL A 114 1.58 -14.39 -18.98
CA VAL A 114 1.82 -15.73 -19.56
C VAL A 114 3.03 -16.43 -18.94
N LYS A 115 4.15 -15.71 -18.77
CA LYS A 115 5.37 -16.26 -18.17
C LYS A 115 5.12 -16.71 -16.73
N ILE A 116 4.39 -15.90 -15.96
CA ILE A 116 4.05 -16.21 -14.57
C ILE A 116 3.14 -17.45 -14.50
N VAL A 117 2.11 -17.51 -15.34
CA VAL A 117 1.17 -18.65 -15.41
C VAL A 117 1.89 -19.95 -15.74
N ALA A 118 2.82 -19.93 -16.70
CA ALA A 118 3.59 -21.12 -17.09
C ALA A 118 4.37 -21.73 -15.91
N LEU A 119 4.84 -20.92 -14.97
CA LEU A 119 5.58 -21.37 -13.77
C LEU A 119 4.68 -21.99 -12.70
N LYS A 120 3.36 -21.81 -12.80
CA LYS A 120 2.38 -22.28 -11.81
C LYS A 120 1.76 -23.62 -12.20
N PHE A 121 2.21 -24.28 -13.26
CA PHE A 121 1.83 -25.66 -13.57
C PHE A 121 2.76 -26.65 -12.88
N ARG A 122 2.19 -27.64 -12.18
CA ARG A 122 2.96 -28.79 -11.69
C ARG A 122 3.23 -29.77 -12.85
N LYS A 123 4.39 -30.43 -12.79
CA LYS A 123 4.73 -31.56 -13.68
C LYS A 123 3.93 -32.80 -13.36
#